data_AF-A0A1J4Y0I2-F1
#
_entry.id   AF-A0A1J4Y0I2-F1
#
_cell.length_a   1.000
_cell.length_b   1.000
_cell.length_c   1.000
_cell.angle_alpha   90.00
_cell.angle_beta   90.00
_cell.angle_gamma   90.00
#
_symmetry.space_group_name_H-M   'P 1'
#
loop_
_entity.id
_entity.type
_entity.pdbx_description
1 polymer ?
#
loop_
_entity_poly.entity_id
_entity_poly.type
_entity_poly.pdbx_seq_one_letter_code
_entity_poly.pdbx_strand_id
1 'polypeptide(L)'
;MAKKKKQETKDSPEDEQFKAIEARLPPEAREKLRELRAKLKTFQGKVLEKFDQYIMAISILPKMPKPAPGAMPQGQAMQAMPPAGSAPQPNVPPQAATQPPSDDDVGVLILVDDSDSQKMAKQDLKGKLEAIILEIAKQVDEHLKPQVILLSEVWGSCFDAKYDLLALIASSGPFYDTGMLSALKIAEIHKTMVLRKFEKYIVSYVFAGSLVKGEATKSSDIDVFVVIDDTDVKKMTRTELKDKLRAIIIGMGMEAGEMTGIRNKLNIQVYILTEFWDGIREANPVMFTFLRDGIPFYDRGIFMPWKQLLRMGKIKPSPEAIDMFMSTGNQMLNRVKATLNTLAMEDIYYAILTPSQAALMMKDIPPPSPRETPILMQDIFVKKEKMLEEKWVKILRDQIKVRKDIEHGTKKATSGKEIDQMVTDATNYLERVGKLFSQIEEQREKESVARSYDHLASMVRDALHSEGIDHVPDDAIVQLFEEAFVHKGKMQPKQARALRDVQKAVADYESGKLTKPDLEKAKKQAAQLEKGVVEYLQRKRAGELERAKIKVRHGDRYGEVLLLGETAFIIHDLAAKDQISKASVKDDTLGEPKTATLDELEQALATAKIPPRTFIKESMFEQLKKIFGPEVEIWL
;
A
#
# COMPACT_ATOMS: atom_id res chain seq x y z
N MET A 1 21.60 29.34 33.65
CA MET A 1 20.47 28.84 34.46
C MET A 1 19.42 28.22 33.53
N ALA A 2 19.47 26.91 33.32
CA ALA A 2 18.46 26.21 32.52
C ALA A 2 17.44 25.56 33.47
N LYS A 3 16.17 25.97 33.38
CA LYS A 3 15.05 25.41 34.14
C LYS A 3 14.89 23.93 33.78
N LYS A 4 15.20 23.03 34.73
CA LYS A 4 14.77 21.62 34.71
C LYS A 4 13.24 21.60 34.65
N LYS A 5 12.68 21.19 33.51
CA LYS A 5 11.29 20.72 33.44
C LYS A 5 11.16 19.54 34.41
N LYS A 6 10.27 19.65 35.40
CA LYS A 6 9.78 18.51 36.19
C LYS A 6 9.21 17.49 35.20
N GLN A 7 9.90 16.38 35.01
CA GLN A 7 9.34 15.18 34.42
C GLN A 7 8.30 14.67 35.42
N GLU A 8 7.04 14.60 35.00
CA GLU A 8 6.03 13.81 35.71
C GLU A 8 6.51 12.36 35.72
N THR A 9 6.81 11.85 36.92
CA THR A 9 7.18 10.46 37.16
C THR A 9 5.98 9.58 36.83
N LYS A 10 5.98 8.93 35.66
CA LYS A 10 5.18 7.73 35.43
C LYS A 10 5.56 6.72 36.50
N ASP A 11 4.56 6.18 37.21
CA ASP A 11 4.74 5.05 38.13
C ASP A 11 5.45 3.90 37.40
N SER A 12 6.38 3.22 38.06
CA SER A 12 7.03 2.04 37.49
C SER A 12 6.01 0.89 37.35
N PRO A 13 6.21 -0.08 36.44
CA PRO A 13 5.34 -1.27 36.35
C PRO A 13 5.19 -2.02 37.68
N GLU A 14 6.23 -1.96 38.51
CA GLU A 14 6.29 -2.50 39.87
C GLU A 14 5.35 -1.71 40.81
N ASP A 15 5.27 -0.39 40.65
CA ASP A 15 4.36 0.46 41.42
C ASP A 15 2.88 0.23 41.05
N GLU A 16 2.57 -0.12 39.80
CA GLU A 16 1.21 -0.48 39.34
C GLU A 16 0.76 -1.85 39.85
N GLN A 17 1.60 -2.89 39.78
CA GLN A 17 1.29 -4.21 40.37
C GLN A 17 1.04 -4.10 41.88
N PHE A 18 1.83 -3.29 42.57
CA PHE A 18 1.68 -3.05 44.00
C PHE A 18 0.34 -2.39 44.34
N LYS A 19 -0.06 -1.36 43.57
CA LYS A 19 -1.37 -0.70 43.73
C LYS A 19 -2.54 -1.66 43.50
N ALA A 20 -2.42 -2.57 42.53
CA ALA A 20 -3.44 -3.57 42.24
C ALA A 20 -3.61 -4.62 43.35
N ILE A 21 -2.51 -5.03 44.01
CA ILE A 21 -2.54 -5.95 45.16
C ILE A 21 -3.06 -5.23 46.40
N GLU A 22 -2.59 -4.00 46.66
CA GLU A 22 -3.02 -3.17 47.79
C GLU A 22 -4.53 -2.91 47.78
N ALA A 23 -5.13 -2.68 46.61
CA ALA A 23 -6.57 -2.48 46.45
C ALA A 23 -7.42 -3.70 46.85
N ARG A 24 -6.86 -4.92 46.81
CA ARG A 24 -7.56 -6.18 47.08
C ARG A 24 -7.43 -6.65 48.54
N LEU A 25 -6.66 -5.96 49.37
CA LEU A 25 -6.37 -6.38 50.75
C LEU A 25 -7.20 -5.63 51.80
N PRO A 26 -7.46 -6.23 52.98
CA PRO A 26 -8.06 -5.57 54.14
C PRO A 26 -7.21 -4.39 54.66
N PRO A 27 -7.80 -3.40 55.36
CA PRO A 27 -7.11 -2.17 55.78
C PRO A 27 -5.82 -2.40 56.57
N GLU A 28 -5.84 -3.35 57.52
CA GLU A 28 -4.69 -3.69 58.37
C GLU A 28 -3.55 -4.36 57.57
N ALA A 29 -3.89 -5.15 56.55
CA ALA A 29 -2.92 -5.77 55.65
C ALA A 29 -2.33 -4.74 54.66
N ARG A 30 -3.08 -3.68 54.31
CA ARG A 30 -2.56 -2.58 53.46
C ARG A 30 -1.47 -1.78 54.18
N GLU A 31 -1.64 -1.53 55.47
CA GLU A 31 -0.67 -0.76 56.26
C GLU A 31 0.65 -1.52 56.43
N LYS A 32 0.60 -2.80 56.84
CA LYS A 32 1.77 -3.68 56.90
C LYS A 32 2.49 -3.81 55.55
N LEU A 33 1.72 -3.90 54.47
CA LEU A 33 2.26 -3.97 53.11
C LEU A 33 2.97 -2.67 52.70
N ARG A 34 2.42 -1.50 53.03
CA ARG A 34 3.06 -0.19 52.79
C ARG A 34 4.36 -0.02 53.56
N GLU A 35 4.39 -0.41 54.83
CA GLU A 35 5.60 -0.37 55.66
C GLU A 35 6.69 -1.28 55.09
N LEU A 36 6.33 -2.51 54.72
CA LEU A 36 7.26 -3.45 54.09
C LEU A 36 7.82 -2.89 52.78
N ARG A 37 6.99 -2.24 51.95
CA ARG A 37 7.46 -1.58 50.72
C ARG A 37 8.43 -0.44 50.98
N ALA A 38 8.18 0.39 52.00
CA ALA A 38 9.09 1.48 52.35
C ALA A 38 10.47 0.94 52.78
N LYS A 39 10.48 -0.13 53.58
CA LYS A 39 11.69 -0.85 53.97
C LYS A 39 12.40 -1.45 52.77
N LEU A 40 11.68 -2.14 51.89
CA LEU A 40 12.25 -2.74 50.66
C LEU A 40 12.81 -1.69 49.69
N LYS A 41 12.16 -0.54 49.52
CA LYS A 41 12.70 0.57 48.71
C LYS A 41 13.97 1.15 49.30
N THR A 42 14.05 1.25 50.63
CA THR A 42 15.26 1.72 51.32
C THR A 42 16.40 0.71 51.17
N PHE A 43 16.10 -0.58 51.33
CA PHE A 43 17.04 -1.68 51.12
C PHE A 43 17.57 -1.70 49.68
N GLN A 44 16.66 -1.65 48.69
CA GLN A 44 17.00 -1.55 47.26
C GLN A 44 17.94 -0.38 47.00
N GLY A 45 17.61 0.83 47.48
CA GLY A 45 18.43 2.02 47.27
C GLY A 45 19.86 1.83 47.79
N LYS A 46 20.02 1.30 49.01
CA LYS A 46 21.34 1.04 49.61
C LYS A 46 22.15 -0.04 48.88
N VAL A 47 21.47 -1.07 48.38
CA VAL A 47 22.12 -2.16 47.62
C VAL A 47 22.59 -1.64 46.25
N LEU A 48 21.73 -0.90 45.53
CA LEU A 48 22.07 -0.34 44.22
C LEU A 48 23.14 0.74 44.32
N GLU A 49 23.15 1.58 45.36
CA GLU A 49 24.22 2.57 45.56
C GLU A 49 25.63 1.95 45.57
N LYS A 50 25.75 0.72 46.08
CA LYS A 50 27.03 -0.01 46.12
C LYS A 50 27.27 -0.91 44.92
N PHE A 51 26.23 -1.45 44.30
CA PHE A 51 26.34 -2.57 43.35
C PHE A 51 25.49 -2.44 42.08
N ASP A 52 24.99 -1.25 41.73
CA ASP A 52 24.09 -1.00 40.58
C ASP A 52 24.50 -1.74 39.29
N GLN A 53 25.80 -1.78 38.98
CA GLN A 53 26.32 -2.42 37.77
C GLN A 53 26.20 -3.94 37.74
N TYR A 54 26.02 -4.59 38.90
CA TYR A 54 26.02 -6.05 39.02
C TYR A 54 24.66 -6.62 39.46
N ILE A 55 23.80 -5.82 40.10
CA ILE A 55 22.48 -6.29 40.53
C ILE A 55 21.55 -6.33 39.32
N MET A 56 21.16 -7.54 38.91
CA MET A 56 20.20 -7.72 37.83
C MET A 56 18.76 -7.60 38.31
N ALA A 57 18.49 -8.11 39.51
CA ALA A 57 17.14 -8.08 40.09
C ALA A 57 17.15 -8.23 41.61
N ILE A 58 16.13 -7.68 42.24
CA ILE A 58 15.78 -7.89 43.66
C ILE A 58 14.30 -8.28 43.72
N SER A 59 14.02 -9.41 44.36
CA SER A 59 12.65 -9.94 44.46
C SER A 59 12.33 -10.49 45.84
N ILE A 60 11.05 -10.49 46.19
CA ILE A 60 10.56 -11.10 47.43
C ILE A 60 10.30 -12.58 47.16
N LEU A 61 10.81 -13.45 48.03
CA LEU A 61 10.52 -14.88 47.99
C LEU A 61 9.15 -15.17 48.63
N PRO A 62 8.37 -16.12 48.08
CA PRO A 62 7.12 -16.54 48.70
C PRO A 62 7.40 -17.16 50.08
N LYS A 63 6.54 -16.88 51.07
CA LYS A 63 6.58 -17.57 52.36
C LYS A 63 6.33 -19.07 52.12
N MET A 64 7.27 -19.93 52.55
CA MET A 64 7.07 -21.38 52.40
C MET A 64 5.81 -21.80 53.18
N PRO A 65 4.92 -22.60 52.58
CA PRO A 65 3.77 -23.13 53.30
C PRO A 65 4.25 -24.00 54.48
N LYS A 66 3.64 -23.82 55.66
CA LYS A 66 3.90 -24.70 56.83
C LYS A 66 3.56 -26.15 56.42
N PRO A 67 4.41 -27.14 56.72
CA PRO A 67 4.02 -28.54 56.55
C PRO A 67 2.74 -28.79 57.33
N ALA A 68 1.75 -29.46 56.73
CA ALA A 68 0.53 -29.82 57.43
C ALA A 68 0.87 -30.64 58.69
N PRO A 69 0.27 -30.35 59.86
CA PRO A 69 0.55 -31.11 61.09
C PRO A 69 0.16 -32.57 60.86
N GLY A 70 1.16 -33.45 60.77
CA GLY A 70 1.00 -34.89 60.54
C GLY A 70 1.67 -35.45 59.26
N ALA A 71 2.23 -34.61 58.39
CA ALA A 71 3.03 -35.10 57.26
C ALA A 71 4.46 -35.41 57.71
N MET A 72 4.81 -36.69 57.89
CA MET A 72 6.21 -37.09 57.99
C MET A 72 6.96 -36.69 56.71
N PRO A 73 8.21 -36.21 56.80
CA PRO A 73 9.02 -35.94 55.61
C PRO A 73 9.31 -37.26 54.89
N GLN A 74 8.60 -37.52 53.80
CA GLN A 74 8.98 -38.54 52.83
C GLN A 74 10.23 -38.05 52.09
N GLY A 75 11.40 -38.34 52.68
CA GLY A 75 12.70 -37.95 52.13
C GLY A 75 13.90 -38.55 52.83
N GLN A 76 13.73 -39.60 53.64
CA GLN A 76 14.83 -40.43 54.17
C GLN A 76 14.45 -41.91 54.08
N ALA A 77 14.22 -42.39 52.86
CA ALA A 77 14.18 -43.82 52.57
C ALA A 77 14.63 -44.04 51.12
N MET A 78 15.90 -43.75 50.85
CA MET A 78 16.75 -44.39 49.85
C MET A 78 18.18 -43.85 50.02
N GLN A 79 18.81 -44.18 51.15
CA GLN A 79 20.27 -44.31 51.14
C GLN A 79 20.58 -45.55 50.33
N ALA A 80 20.98 -45.36 49.07
CA ALA A 80 21.71 -46.38 48.36
C ALA A 80 22.97 -46.70 49.18
N MET A 81 23.19 -47.99 49.45
CA MET A 81 24.42 -48.49 50.05
C MET A 81 25.63 -47.98 49.25
N PRO A 82 26.71 -47.51 49.88
CA PRO A 82 27.93 -47.21 49.15
C PRO A 82 28.56 -48.52 48.64
N PRO A 83 29.20 -48.51 47.45
CA PRO A 83 30.03 -49.63 47.04
C PRO A 83 31.19 -49.80 48.04
N ALA A 84 31.46 -51.04 48.42
CA ALA A 84 32.57 -51.39 49.31
C ALA A 84 33.90 -50.93 48.69
N GLY A 85 34.63 -50.01 49.36
CA GLY A 85 36.00 -49.70 48.98
C GLY A 85 36.58 -48.30 49.25
N SER A 86 35.93 -47.40 49.99
CA SER A 86 36.51 -46.08 50.31
C SER A 86 36.78 -45.87 51.81
N ALA A 87 38.01 -45.48 52.12
CA ALA A 87 38.53 -45.22 53.46
C ALA A 87 37.84 -44.01 54.14
N PRO A 88 37.78 -43.96 55.48
CA PRO A 88 37.08 -42.91 56.21
C PRO A 88 37.83 -41.57 56.16
N GLN A 89 37.13 -40.50 55.78
CA GLN A 89 37.61 -39.12 55.98
C GLN A 89 37.24 -38.61 57.40
N PRO A 90 38.02 -37.70 58.00
CA PRO A 90 37.88 -37.32 59.41
C PRO A 90 36.80 -36.26 59.64
N ASN A 91 36.08 -36.41 60.77
CA ASN A 91 35.25 -35.46 61.51
C ASN A 91 35.13 -34.03 60.94
N VAL A 92 33.95 -33.71 60.40
CA VAL A 92 33.42 -32.33 60.36
C VAL A 92 32.55 -32.14 61.63
N PRO A 93 32.76 -31.09 62.45
CA PRO A 93 31.91 -30.83 63.61
C PRO A 93 30.46 -30.51 63.19
N PRO A 94 29.44 -30.88 63.99
CA PRO A 94 28.05 -30.60 63.66
C PRO A 94 27.82 -29.07 63.59
N GLN A 95 27.33 -28.60 62.45
CA GLN A 95 26.88 -27.22 62.27
C GLN A 95 25.74 -26.93 63.25
N ALA A 96 25.87 -25.80 63.95
CA ALA A 96 24.92 -25.31 64.92
C ALA A 96 23.51 -25.17 64.31
N ALA A 97 22.50 -25.66 65.03
CA ALA A 97 21.10 -25.54 64.69
C ALA A 97 20.69 -24.07 64.55
N THR A 98 20.40 -23.64 63.32
CA THR A 98 19.72 -22.37 63.05
C THR A 98 18.28 -22.45 63.55
N GLN A 99 17.86 -21.46 64.35
CA GLN A 99 16.48 -21.31 64.84
C GLN A 99 15.48 -21.35 63.67
N PRO A 100 14.25 -21.87 63.89
CA PRO A 100 13.21 -21.83 62.86
C PRO A 100 12.89 -20.36 62.49
N PRO A 101 12.63 -20.07 61.21
CA PRO A 101 12.34 -18.71 60.74
C PRO A 101 11.11 -18.13 61.45
N SER A 102 11.17 -16.85 61.82
CA SER A 102 10.06 -16.13 62.43
C SER A 102 8.92 -15.95 61.42
N ASP A 103 7.66 -15.93 61.85
CA ASP A 103 6.50 -15.66 60.98
C ASP A 103 6.59 -14.24 60.34
N ASP A 104 7.40 -13.35 60.91
CA ASP A 104 7.68 -11.99 60.42
C ASP A 104 8.84 -11.89 59.42
N ASP A 105 9.62 -12.96 59.22
CA ASP A 105 10.77 -12.94 58.30
C ASP A 105 10.32 -12.83 56.83
N VAL A 106 11.05 -12.02 56.07
CA VAL A 106 10.83 -11.77 54.64
C VAL A 106 12.07 -12.19 53.87
N GLY A 107 11.96 -13.28 53.12
CA GLY A 107 13.01 -13.73 52.20
C GLY A 107 13.14 -12.78 51.01
N VAL A 108 14.36 -12.36 50.70
CA VAL A 108 14.66 -11.48 49.56
C VAL A 108 15.70 -12.15 48.68
N LEU A 109 15.40 -12.36 47.40
CA LEU A 109 16.35 -12.86 46.42
C LEU A 109 17.06 -11.69 45.73
N ILE A 110 18.37 -11.82 45.55
CA ILE A 110 19.20 -10.86 44.83
C ILE A 110 19.94 -11.61 43.74
N LEU A 111 19.57 -11.32 42.49
CA LEU A 111 20.22 -11.88 41.31
C LEU A 111 21.37 -10.98 40.89
N VAL A 112 22.57 -11.55 40.81
CA VAL A 112 23.81 -10.81 40.51
C VAL A 112 24.44 -11.34 39.23
N ASP A 113 24.81 -10.43 38.34
CA ASP A 113 25.64 -10.74 37.16
C ASP A 113 27.10 -10.91 37.60
N ASP A 114 27.64 -12.11 37.39
CA ASP A 114 29.02 -12.47 37.72
C ASP A 114 29.90 -12.69 36.48
N SER A 115 29.45 -12.27 35.30
CA SER A 115 30.13 -12.52 34.01
C SER A 115 31.56 -11.96 33.96
N ASP A 116 31.79 -10.79 34.55
CA ASP A 116 33.08 -10.10 34.56
C ASP A 116 34.00 -10.51 35.73
N SER A 117 33.52 -11.38 36.64
CA SER A 117 34.30 -11.79 37.81
C SER A 117 35.30 -12.90 37.48
N GLN A 118 36.50 -12.49 37.06
CA GLN A 118 37.62 -13.40 36.76
C GLN A 118 38.67 -13.50 37.89
N LYS A 119 38.58 -12.64 38.92
CA LYS A 119 39.65 -12.43 39.91
C LYS A 119 39.55 -13.26 41.18
N MET A 120 38.44 -13.94 41.42
CA MET A 120 38.25 -14.80 42.61
C MET A 120 37.27 -15.94 42.32
N ALA A 121 37.32 -16.99 43.14
CA ALA A 121 36.38 -18.10 43.01
C ALA A 121 34.94 -17.63 43.27
N LYS A 122 33.99 -18.23 42.54
CA LYS A 122 32.57 -17.84 42.61
C LYS A 122 31.97 -18.00 44.01
N GLN A 123 32.41 -19.01 44.75
CA GLN A 123 31.98 -19.24 46.15
C GLN A 123 32.44 -18.10 47.07
N ASP A 124 33.67 -17.61 46.89
CA ASP A 124 34.20 -16.49 47.67
C ASP A 124 33.49 -15.17 47.33
N LEU A 125 33.20 -14.96 46.03
CA LEU A 125 32.43 -13.80 45.57
C LEU A 125 31.05 -13.79 46.22
N LYS A 126 30.34 -14.93 46.15
CA LYS A 126 29.02 -15.10 46.75
C LYS A 126 29.05 -14.81 48.25
N GLY A 127 29.95 -15.44 49.00
CA GLY A 127 30.04 -15.25 50.45
C GLY A 127 30.33 -13.79 50.85
N LYS A 128 31.17 -13.08 50.09
CA LYS A 128 31.42 -11.64 50.32
C LYS A 128 30.18 -10.79 50.04
N LEU A 129 29.50 -11.02 48.92
CA LEU A 129 28.29 -10.29 48.56
C LEU A 129 27.18 -10.55 49.58
N GLU A 130 26.97 -11.81 49.98
CA GLU A 130 26.01 -12.21 51.02
C GLU A 130 26.28 -11.49 52.34
N ALA A 131 27.53 -11.46 52.80
CA ALA A 131 27.89 -10.78 54.05
C ALA A 131 27.59 -9.27 54.00
N ILE A 132 27.97 -8.59 52.90
CA ILE A 132 27.74 -7.14 52.76
C ILE A 132 26.25 -6.83 52.67
N ILE A 133 25.51 -7.60 51.88
CA ILE A 133 24.08 -7.40 51.66
C ILE A 133 23.29 -7.73 52.93
N LEU A 134 23.67 -8.77 53.68
CA LEU A 134 23.07 -9.10 54.96
C LEU A 134 23.24 -7.96 55.97
N GLU A 135 24.42 -7.33 55.99
CA GLU A 135 24.66 -6.16 56.85
C GLU A 135 23.78 -4.97 56.43
N ILE A 136 23.63 -4.71 55.13
CA ILE A 136 22.69 -3.68 54.62
C ILE A 136 21.25 -4.00 55.02
N ALA A 137 20.84 -5.27 54.96
CA ALA A 137 19.50 -5.71 55.36
C ALA A 137 19.26 -5.45 56.85
N LYS A 138 20.18 -5.88 57.73
CA LYS A 138 20.10 -5.65 59.19
C LYS A 138 19.99 -4.16 59.56
N GLN A 139 20.65 -3.29 58.81
CA GLN A 139 20.56 -1.82 59.01
C GLN A 139 19.22 -1.22 58.57
N VAL A 140 18.41 -1.95 57.81
CA VAL A 140 17.09 -1.50 57.34
C VAL A 140 15.99 -2.18 58.15
N ASP A 141 16.03 -3.51 58.27
CA ASP A 141 15.14 -4.33 59.07
C ASP A 141 15.77 -5.73 59.30
N GLU A 142 15.84 -6.16 60.56
CA GLU A 142 16.40 -7.46 60.94
C GLU A 142 15.61 -8.67 60.38
N HIS A 143 14.33 -8.47 60.04
CA HIS A 143 13.48 -9.49 59.42
C HIS A 143 13.70 -9.67 57.92
N LEU A 144 14.47 -8.79 57.26
CA LEU A 144 14.87 -8.99 55.86
C LEU A 144 15.98 -10.04 55.78
N LYS A 145 15.70 -11.17 55.14
CA LYS A 145 16.64 -12.28 54.95
C LYS A 145 17.06 -12.35 53.48
N PRO A 146 18.10 -11.59 53.07
CA PRO A 146 18.58 -11.62 51.70
C PRO A 146 19.32 -12.91 51.37
N GLN A 147 19.10 -13.42 50.17
CA GLN A 147 19.79 -14.55 49.56
C GLN A 147 20.37 -14.11 48.22
N VAL A 148 21.69 -14.18 48.08
CA VAL A 148 22.38 -13.81 46.84
C VAL A 148 22.48 -15.03 45.94
N ILE A 149 22.08 -14.87 44.68
CA ILE A 149 22.21 -15.89 43.65
C ILE A 149 23.00 -15.29 42.50
N LEU A 150 24.08 -15.96 42.11
CA LEU A 150 24.84 -15.58 40.93
C LEU A 150 24.15 -16.10 39.67
N LEU A 151 24.14 -15.31 38.59
CA LEU A 151 23.52 -15.72 37.34
C LEU A 151 24.14 -17.01 36.80
N SER A 152 25.45 -17.18 36.92
CA SER A 152 26.12 -18.40 36.49
C SER A 152 25.77 -19.65 37.31
N GLU A 153 25.30 -19.48 38.56
CA GLU A 153 24.79 -20.58 39.40
C GLU A 153 23.42 -21.06 38.88
N VAL A 154 22.58 -20.13 38.41
CA VAL A 154 21.31 -20.45 37.73
C VAL A 154 21.59 -21.24 36.46
N TRP A 155 22.51 -20.75 35.61
CA TRP A 155 22.91 -21.45 34.39
C TRP A 155 23.53 -22.82 34.66
N GLY A 156 24.43 -22.92 35.64
CA GLY A 156 25.03 -24.19 36.06
C GLY A 156 23.98 -25.20 36.49
N SER A 157 22.99 -24.77 37.28
CA SER A 157 21.88 -25.63 37.72
C SER A 157 21.06 -26.14 36.55
N CYS A 158 20.74 -25.27 35.57
CA CYS A 158 20.06 -25.67 34.34
C CYS A 158 20.86 -26.70 33.52
N PHE A 159 22.18 -26.54 33.38
CA PHE A 159 23.03 -27.51 32.69
C PHE A 159 23.08 -28.87 33.38
N ASP A 160 22.98 -28.89 34.71
CA ASP A 160 22.92 -30.09 35.53
C ASP A 160 21.50 -30.68 35.67
N ALA A 161 20.52 -30.14 34.93
CA ALA A 161 19.10 -30.49 35.01
C ALA A 161 18.48 -30.32 36.41
N LYS A 162 18.99 -29.37 37.20
CA LYS A 162 18.46 -28.95 38.50
C LYS A 162 17.68 -27.65 38.34
N TYR A 163 16.35 -27.71 38.44
CA TYR A 163 15.48 -26.58 38.11
C TYR A 163 14.91 -25.84 39.35
N ASP A 164 15.34 -26.20 40.56
CA ASP A 164 14.80 -25.63 41.81
C ASP A 164 15.04 -24.11 41.90
N LEU A 165 16.22 -23.63 41.51
CA LEU A 165 16.52 -22.19 41.48
C LEU A 165 15.64 -21.45 40.47
N LEU A 166 15.37 -22.06 39.32
CA LEU A 166 14.53 -21.47 38.27
C LEU A 166 13.06 -21.39 38.72
N ALA A 167 12.56 -22.44 39.38
CA ALA A 167 11.23 -22.45 39.98
C ALA A 167 11.09 -21.41 41.12
N LEU A 168 12.12 -21.28 41.96
CA LEU A 168 12.19 -20.26 43.00
C LEU A 168 12.12 -18.85 42.40
N ILE A 169 12.91 -18.57 41.36
CA ILE A 169 12.90 -17.30 40.63
C ILE A 169 11.53 -17.02 40.03
N ALA A 170 10.90 -17.99 39.37
CA ALA A 170 9.60 -17.82 38.75
C ALA A 170 8.47 -17.54 39.77
N SER A 171 8.57 -18.11 40.97
CA SER A 171 7.62 -17.89 42.06
C SER A 171 7.87 -16.59 42.85
N SER A 172 9.00 -15.91 42.61
CA SER A 172 9.34 -14.66 43.28
C SER A 172 8.55 -13.45 42.76
N GLY A 173 8.35 -12.47 43.63
CA GLY A 173 7.74 -11.18 43.32
C GLY A 173 8.81 -10.10 43.08
N PRO A 174 9.15 -9.74 41.82
CA PRO A 174 10.12 -8.68 41.54
C PRO A 174 9.64 -7.35 42.08
N PHE A 175 10.57 -6.58 42.63
CA PHE A 175 10.37 -5.15 42.92
C PHE A 175 11.55 -4.28 42.45
N TYR A 176 12.58 -4.90 41.87
CA TYR A 176 13.57 -4.29 41.00
C TYR A 176 14.00 -5.34 39.96
N ASP A 177 13.95 -5.00 38.68
CA ASP A 177 14.42 -5.89 37.61
C ASP A 177 14.95 -5.10 36.41
N THR A 178 16.14 -5.49 35.94
CA THR A 178 16.74 -5.00 34.69
C THR A 178 16.14 -5.67 33.44
N GLY A 179 15.36 -6.74 33.64
CA GLY A 179 14.63 -7.50 32.63
C GLY A 179 14.94 -9.00 32.67
N MET A 180 16.05 -9.40 33.30
CA MET A 180 16.48 -10.80 33.38
C MET A 180 15.51 -11.63 34.23
N LEU A 181 15.07 -11.16 35.39
CA LEU A 181 14.19 -11.95 36.27
C LEU A 181 12.82 -12.18 35.61
N SER A 182 12.29 -11.13 34.98
CA SER A 182 11.08 -11.17 34.16
C SER A 182 11.22 -12.18 33.03
N ALA A 183 12.37 -12.20 32.34
CA ALA A 183 12.64 -13.15 31.28
C ALA A 183 12.69 -14.60 31.75
N LEU A 184 13.40 -14.87 32.86
CA LEU A 184 13.42 -16.19 33.49
C LEU A 184 12.02 -16.64 33.90
N LYS A 185 11.24 -15.73 34.50
CA LYS A 185 9.88 -16.00 34.98
C LYS A 185 8.90 -16.36 33.86
N ILE A 186 8.82 -15.54 32.80
CA ILE A 186 7.91 -15.84 31.69
C ILE A 186 8.33 -17.11 30.94
N ALA A 187 9.64 -17.32 30.75
CA ALA A 187 10.14 -18.52 30.09
C ALA A 187 9.86 -19.79 30.92
N GLU A 188 9.97 -19.73 32.24
CA GLU A 188 9.65 -20.87 33.13
C GLU A 188 8.16 -21.20 33.17
N ILE A 189 7.30 -20.17 33.19
CA ILE A 189 5.85 -20.34 33.13
C ILE A 189 5.45 -20.95 31.78
N HIS A 190 5.95 -20.38 30.68
CA HIS A 190 5.69 -20.90 29.34
C HIS A 190 6.19 -22.34 29.19
N LYS A 191 7.41 -22.66 29.64
CA LYS A 191 7.93 -24.03 29.70
C LYS A 191 6.97 -24.96 30.43
N THR A 192 6.49 -24.57 31.61
CA THR A 192 5.56 -25.37 32.41
C THR A 192 4.25 -25.64 31.65
N MET A 193 3.71 -24.65 30.94
CA MET A 193 2.51 -24.82 30.10
C MET A 193 2.75 -25.80 28.94
N VAL A 194 3.89 -25.66 28.25
CA VAL A 194 4.27 -26.54 27.14
C VAL A 194 4.47 -27.98 27.62
N LEU A 195 5.19 -28.18 28.72
CA LEU A 195 5.42 -29.51 29.29
C LEU A 195 4.10 -30.15 29.75
N ARG A 196 3.21 -29.43 30.44
CA ARG A 196 1.91 -29.98 30.85
C ARG A 196 1.11 -30.57 29.69
N LYS A 197 1.22 -30.03 28.48
CA LYS A 197 0.50 -30.52 27.30
C LYS A 197 1.29 -31.53 26.48
N PHE A 198 2.62 -31.39 26.39
CA PHE A 198 3.44 -32.08 25.40
C PHE A 198 4.66 -32.80 25.98
N GLU A 199 4.78 -32.97 27.29
CA GLU A 199 5.97 -33.51 27.98
C GLU A 199 6.61 -34.69 27.25
N LYS A 200 5.80 -35.66 26.80
CA LYS A 200 6.24 -36.87 26.10
C LYS A 200 7.01 -36.63 24.80
N TYR A 201 6.84 -35.48 24.17
CA TYR A 201 7.45 -35.15 22.89
C TYR A 201 8.45 -34.00 22.98
N ILE A 202 8.46 -33.22 24.07
CA ILE A 202 9.45 -32.16 24.22
C ILE A 202 10.81 -32.79 24.47
N VAL A 203 11.74 -32.61 23.52
CA VAL A 203 13.14 -33.02 23.65
C VAL A 203 13.87 -32.04 24.55
N SER A 204 13.74 -30.75 24.26
CA SER A 204 14.35 -29.68 25.04
C SER A 204 13.55 -28.39 24.93
N TYR A 205 13.50 -27.64 26.04
CA TYR A 205 13.09 -26.25 26.08
C TYR A 205 14.31 -25.42 26.48
N VAL A 206 14.71 -24.48 25.63
CA VAL A 206 15.99 -23.79 25.78
C VAL A 206 15.79 -22.28 25.73
N PHE A 207 16.37 -21.60 26.70
CA PHE A 207 16.46 -20.14 26.78
C PHE A 207 17.70 -19.68 26.02
N ALA A 208 17.57 -18.67 25.15
CA ALA A 208 18.60 -18.30 24.20
C ALA A 208 18.66 -16.79 23.96
N GLY A 209 19.43 -16.38 22.94
CA GLY A 209 19.45 -15.02 22.46
C GLY A 209 20.35 -14.07 23.25
N SER A 210 20.08 -12.78 23.09
CA SER A 210 20.94 -11.70 23.60
C SER A 210 21.03 -11.66 25.13
N LEU A 211 19.99 -12.09 25.84
CA LEU A 211 19.96 -12.16 27.31
C LEU A 211 20.99 -13.15 27.86
N VAL A 212 21.15 -14.31 27.21
CA VAL A 212 22.14 -15.31 27.62
C VAL A 212 23.57 -14.84 27.36
N LYS A 213 23.77 -14.03 26.30
CA LYS A 213 25.08 -13.50 25.91
C LYS A 213 25.52 -12.28 26.72
N GLY A 214 24.63 -11.67 27.51
CA GLY A 214 24.89 -10.38 28.16
C GLY A 214 24.84 -9.18 27.20
N GLU A 215 24.28 -9.34 26.00
CA GLU A 215 24.20 -8.31 24.95
C GLU A 215 22.80 -7.66 24.86
N ALA A 216 21.91 -7.98 25.81
CA ALA A 216 20.53 -7.51 25.79
C ALA A 216 20.41 -6.01 26.08
N THR A 217 19.47 -5.37 25.39
CA THR A 217 19.04 -3.99 25.60
C THR A 217 17.63 -3.97 26.19
N LYS A 218 17.13 -2.80 26.63
CA LYS A 218 15.77 -2.68 27.19
C LYS A 218 14.65 -3.07 26.20
N SER A 219 14.94 -2.98 24.90
CA SER A 219 14.06 -3.37 23.79
C SER A 219 14.30 -4.79 23.28
N SER A 220 15.26 -5.53 23.84
CA SER A 220 15.53 -6.91 23.41
C SER A 220 14.35 -7.82 23.74
N ASP A 221 14.08 -8.73 22.81
CA ASP A 221 13.18 -9.84 23.01
C ASP A 221 13.82 -10.92 23.89
N ILE A 222 12.96 -11.74 24.47
CA ILE A 222 13.27 -12.93 25.24
C ILE A 222 13.16 -14.11 24.29
N ASP A 223 14.31 -14.64 23.87
CA ASP A 223 14.34 -15.74 22.91
C ASP A 223 14.28 -17.09 23.61
N VAL A 224 13.32 -17.91 23.20
CA VAL A 224 13.22 -19.32 23.60
C VAL A 224 13.02 -20.18 22.38
N PHE A 225 13.55 -21.40 22.42
CA PHE A 225 13.21 -22.40 21.41
C PHE A 225 12.87 -23.74 22.04
N VAL A 226 12.02 -24.48 21.33
CA VAL A 226 11.54 -25.78 21.74
C VAL A 226 11.85 -26.78 20.63
N VAL A 227 12.48 -27.89 21.01
CA VAL A 227 12.72 -29.02 20.11
C VAL A 227 11.73 -30.13 20.47
N ILE A 228 11.01 -30.62 19.47
CA ILE A 228 9.92 -31.59 19.63
C ILE A 228 10.23 -32.84 18.82
N ASP A 229 10.14 -34.00 19.45
CA ASP A 229 10.35 -35.29 18.81
C ASP A 229 9.26 -35.58 17.78
N ASP A 230 9.65 -35.67 16.51
CA ASP A 230 8.79 -36.00 15.37
C ASP A 230 9.10 -37.38 14.77
N THR A 231 9.95 -38.17 15.41
CA THR A 231 10.48 -39.42 14.84
C THR A 231 9.43 -40.52 14.68
N ASP A 232 8.36 -40.48 15.47
CA ASP A 232 7.27 -41.45 15.46
C ASP A 232 6.04 -41.02 14.65
N VAL A 233 6.12 -39.86 13.98
CA VAL A 233 4.99 -39.25 13.26
C VAL A 233 4.68 -40.02 11.98
N LYS A 234 3.43 -40.51 11.88
CA LYS A 234 2.95 -41.33 10.75
C LYS A 234 1.69 -40.80 10.06
N LYS A 235 0.92 -39.92 10.72
CA LYS A 235 -0.44 -39.54 10.31
C LYS A 235 -0.54 -38.23 9.52
N MET A 236 0.51 -37.41 9.54
CA MET A 236 0.57 -36.14 8.81
C MET A 236 2.01 -35.84 8.40
N THR A 237 2.21 -34.85 7.53
CA THR A 237 3.56 -34.44 7.14
C THR A 237 4.27 -33.71 8.29
N ARG A 238 5.61 -33.72 8.28
CA ARG A 238 6.44 -33.00 9.24
C ARG A 238 6.19 -31.49 9.24
N THR A 239 5.98 -30.93 8.05
CA THR A 239 5.65 -29.50 7.88
C THR A 239 4.32 -29.15 8.55
N GLU A 240 3.26 -29.93 8.29
CA GLU A 240 1.96 -29.71 8.92
C GLU A 240 2.00 -29.86 10.45
N LEU A 241 2.77 -30.84 10.94
CA LEU A 241 2.98 -31.02 12.37
C LEU A 241 3.65 -29.80 12.99
N LYS A 242 4.75 -29.34 12.37
CA LYS A 242 5.51 -28.17 12.83
C LYS A 242 4.61 -26.95 12.92
N ASP A 243 3.83 -26.66 11.88
CA ASP A 243 2.95 -25.48 11.85
C ASP A 243 1.86 -25.54 12.93
N LYS A 244 1.25 -26.72 13.14
CA LYS A 244 0.26 -26.92 14.21
C LYS A 244 0.86 -26.75 15.60
N LEU A 245 2.00 -27.37 15.87
CA LEU A 245 2.69 -27.25 17.16
C LEU A 245 3.13 -25.81 17.41
N ARG A 246 3.67 -25.15 16.38
CA ARG A 246 4.08 -23.75 16.43
C ARG A 246 2.90 -22.85 16.83
N ALA A 247 1.74 -22.98 16.19
CA ALA A 247 0.57 -22.19 16.52
C ALA A 247 0.13 -22.36 17.98
N ILE A 248 0.11 -23.59 18.49
CA ILE A 248 -0.30 -23.88 19.87
C ILE A 248 0.70 -23.30 20.87
N ILE A 249 2.00 -23.53 20.66
CA ILE A 249 3.04 -23.10 21.60
C ILE A 249 3.16 -21.57 21.61
N ILE A 250 3.07 -20.91 20.45
CA ILE A 250 3.04 -19.44 20.40
C ILE A 250 1.81 -18.90 21.17
N GLY A 251 0.64 -19.53 21.01
CA GLY A 251 -0.56 -19.18 21.77
C GLY A 251 -0.34 -19.28 23.29
N MET A 252 0.31 -20.34 23.78
CA MET A 252 0.70 -20.46 25.20
C MET A 252 1.67 -19.36 25.64
N GLY A 253 2.57 -18.92 24.76
CA GLY A 253 3.45 -17.79 25.02
C GLY A 253 2.71 -16.48 25.25
N MET A 254 1.64 -16.25 24.48
CA MET A 254 0.76 -15.09 24.66
C MET A 254 0.03 -15.15 26.01
N GLU A 255 -0.55 -16.31 26.34
CA GLU A 255 -1.20 -16.55 27.64
C GLU A 255 -0.22 -16.34 28.81
N ALA A 256 1.01 -16.85 28.71
CA ALA A 256 2.05 -16.62 29.72
C ALA A 256 2.41 -15.12 29.86
N GLY A 257 2.46 -14.39 28.75
CA GLY A 257 2.64 -12.93 28.77
C GLY A 257 1.50 -12.17 29.45
N GLU A 258 0.26 -12.64 29.28
CA GLU A 258 -0.90 -12.08 29.98
C GLU A 258 -0.88 -12.39 31.48
N MET A 259 -0.55 -13.62 31.87
CA MET A 259 -0.45 -14.05 33.26
C MET A 259 0.64 -13.31 34.04
N THR A 260 1.76 -13.00 33.39
CA THR A 260 2.92 -12.34 34.01
C THR A 260 2.89 -10.82 33.91
N GLY A 261 2.07 -10.26 33.01
CA GLY A 261 2.12 -8.84 32.64
C GLY A 261 3.28 -8.48 31.69
N ILE A 262 4.08 -9.46 31.25
CA ILE A 262 5.22 -9.27 30.34
C ILE A 262 4.74 -9.55 28.91
N ARG A 263 4.06 -8.57 28.30
CA ARG A 263 3.44 -8.73 26.98
C ARG A 263 4.43 -8.47 25.84
N ASN A 264 4.30 -9.24 24.76
CA ASN A 264 5.00 -9.05 23.48
C ASN A 264 6.53 -9.01 23.56
N LYS A 265 7.12 -9.75 24.51
CA LYS A 265 8.59 -9.88 24.62
C LYS A 265 9.10 -11.30 24.38
N LEU A 266 8.25 -12.33 24.39
CA LEU A 266 8.70 -13.71 24.26
C LEU A 266 8.70 -14.14 22.78
N ASN A 267 9.90 -14.23 22.19
CA ASN A 267 10.10 -14.76 20.85
C ASN A 267 10.30 -16.28 20.90
N ILE A 268 9.34 -17.03 20.35
CA ILE A 268 9.31 -18.48 20.42
C ILE A 268 9.63 -19.09 19.06
N GLN A 269 10.67 -19.92 19.02
CA GLN A 269 11.03 -20.71 17.85
C GLN A 269 10.75 -22.19 18.10
N VAL A 270 10.00 -22.82 17.21
CA VAL A 270 9.61 -24.23 17.33
C VAL A 270 10.30 -25.04 16.25
N TYR A 271 11.04 -26.05 16.67
CA TYR A 271 11.73 -26.99 15.80
C TYR A 271 11.28 -28.41 16.08
N ILE A 272 11.20 -29.19 15.00
CA ILE A 272 11.08 -30.63 15.10
C ILE A 272 12.48 -31.25 15.17
N LEU A 273 12.60 -32.40 15.82
CA LEU A 273 13.87 -33.05 16.14
C LEU A 273 14.69 -33.34 14.88
N THR A 274 14.07 -33.87 13.84
CA THR A 274 14.75 -34.18 12.57
C THR A 274 15.35 -32.94 11.91
N GLU A 275 14.60 -31.83 11.82
CA GLU A 275 15.08 -30.56 11.28
C GLU A 275 16.21 -29.96 12.12
N PHE A 276 16.08 -30.00 13.44
CA PHE A 276 17.11 -29.47 14.34
C PHE A 276 18.40 -30.27 14.21
N TRP A 277 18.29 -31.60 14.11
CA TRP A 277 19.42 -32.50 13.89
C TRP A 277 20.12 -32.24 12.55
N ASP A 278 19.37 -32.11 11.45
CA ASP A 278 19.96 -31.76 10.15
C ASP A 278 20.65 -30.41 10.20
N GLY A 279 20.05 -29.41 10.86
CA GLY A 279 20.68 -28.11 11.07
C GLY A 279 21.98 -28.17 11.87
N ILE A 280 22.10 -29.08 12.85
CA ILE A 280 23.37 -29.35 13.54
C ILE A 280 24.36 -30.05 12.61
N ARG A 281 23.94 -31.05 11.83
CA ARG A 281 24.83 -31.77 10.90
C ARG A 281 25.39 -30.86 9.81
N GLU A 282 24.59 -29.93 9.33
CA GLU A 282 24.91 -29.01 8.21
C GLU A 282 25.49 -27.67 8.67
N ALA A 283 25.75 -27.51 9.96
CA ALA A 283 26.23 -26.25 10.53
C ALA A 283 25.41 -25.01 10.18
N ASN A 284 24.08 -25.14 10.29
CA ASN A 284 23.19 -24.01 10.27
C ASN A 284 23.59 -23.00 11.38
N PRO A 285 23.91 -21.74 11.05
CA PRO A 285 24.40 -20.75 12.02
C PRO A 285 23.45 -20.48 13.19
N VAL A 286 22.15 -20.54 12.94
CA VAL A 286 21.12 -20.33 13.97
C VAL A 286 21.14 -21.50 14.95
N MET A 287 21.08 -22.73 14.44
CA MET A 287 21.12 -23.94 15.28
C MET A 287 22.45 -24.06 16.04
N PHE A 288 23.57 -23.69 15.42
CA PHE A 288 24.87 -23.64 16.09
C PHE A 288 24.91 -22.62 17.22
N THR A 289 24.36 -21.43 16.99
CA THR A 289 24.27 -20.39 18.04
C THR A 289 23.38 -20.87 19.19
N PHE A 290 22.24 -21.47 18.88
CA PHE A 290 21.33 -22.04 19.86
C PHE A 290 21.97 -23.16 20.67
N LEU A 291 22.70 -24.06 20.03
CA LEU A 291 23.38 -25.15 20.71
C LEU A 291 24.56 -24.66 21.57
N ARG A 292 25.34 -23.70 21.06
CA ARG A 292 26.52 -23.15 21.76
C ARG A 292 26.11 -22.34 22.99
N ASP A 293 25.18 -21.41 22.81
CA ASP A 293 24.90 -20.38 23.81
C ASP A 293 23.70 -20.79 24.67
N GLY A 294 22.72 -21.52 24.13
CA GLY A 294 21.44 -21.80 24.79
C GLY A 294 21.54 -22.53 26.13
N ILE A 295 20.66 -22.14 27.06
CA ILE A 295 20.53 -22.69 28.41
C ILE A 295 19.28 -23.59 28.47
N PRO A 296 19.41 -24.90 28.70
CA PRO A 296 18.25 -25.79 28.74
C PRO A 296 17.47 -25.60 30.04
N PHE A 297 16.25 -25.08 29.96
CA PHE A 297 15.33 -25.05 31.11
C PHE A 297 14.59 -26.38 31.27
N TYR A 298 14.65 -27.21 30.24
CA TYR A 298 14.27 -28.61 30.25
C TYR A 298 15.07 -29.33 29.16
N ASP A 299 15.61 -30.51 29.48
CA ASP A 299 16.26 -31.41 28.54
C ASP A 299 15.98 -32.86 28.95
N ARG A 300 15.64 -33.69 27.98
CA ARG A 300 15.48 -35.15 28.16
C ARG A 300 16.80 -35.93 28.03
N GLY A 301 17.92 -35.22 27.99
CA GLY A 301 19.25 -35.79 27.89
C GLY A 301 19.75 -35.91 26.45
N ILE A 302 19.29 -35.04 25.55
CA ILE A 302 19.75 -34.97 24.15
C ILE A 302 20.50 -33.65 23.91
N PHE A 303 19.95 -32.53 24.36
CA PHE A 303 20.51 -31.22 24.09
C PHE A 303 21.90 -31.04 24.73
N MET A 304 22.04 -31.42 26.01
CA MET A 304 23.32 -31.29 26.70
C MET A 304 24.45 -32.14 26.08
N PRO A 305 24.23 -33.42 25.72
CA PRO A 305 25.21 -34.17 24.94
C PRO A 305 25.63 -33.48 23.64
N TRP A 306 24.69 -32.96 22.83
CA TRP A 306 25.05 -32.21 21.62
C TRP A 306 25.86 -30.96 21.93
N LYS A 307 25.49 -30.21 22.97
CA LYS A 307 26.23 -29.02 23.39
C LYS A 307 27.66 -29.37 23.80
N GLN A 308 27.86 -30.47 24.52
CA GLN A 308 29.20 -30.95 24.89
C GLN A 308 29.99 -31.43 23.68
N LEU A 309 29.37 -32.16 22.75
CA LEU A 309 30.01 -32.58 21.50
C LEU A 309 30.46 -31.37 20.66
N LEU A 310 29.67 -30.30 20.63
CA LEU A 310 30.06 -29.04 20.00
C LEU A 310 31.27 -28.41 20.70
N ARG A 311 31.27 -28.34 22.04
CA ARG A 311 32.40 -27.81 22.83
C ARG A 311 33.69 -28.62 22.67
N MET A 312 33.57 -29.94 22.52
CA MET A 312 34.70 -30.85 22.24
C MET A 312 35.18 -30.76 20.77
N GLY A 313 34.51 -29.96 19.94
CA GLY A 313 34.78 -29.85 18.51
C GLY A 313 34.49 -31.14 17.74
N LYS A 314 33.58 -31.99 18.23
CA LYS A 314 33.13 -33.20 17.52
C LYS A 314 32.02 -32.89 16.52
N ILE A 315 31.20 -31.88 16.81
CA ILE A 315 30.31 -31.27 15.83
C ILE A 315 31.08 -30.12 15.18
N LYS A 316 31.37 -30.23 13.89
CA LYS A 316 32.06 -29.21 13.09
C LYS A 316 31.28 -28.94 11.80
N PRO A 317 31.36 -27.72 11.24
CA PRO A 317 30.86 -27.48 9.90
C PRO A 317 31.51 -28.43 8.90
N SER A 318 30.69 -29.04 8.04
CA SER A 318 31.18 -29.89 6.96
C SER A 318 31.78 -29.02 5.85
N PRO A 319 32.74 -29.54 5.05
CA PRO A 319 33.22 -28.84 3.85
C PRO A 319 32.08 -28.40 2.93
N GLU A 320 31.05 -29.23 2.77
CA GLU A 320 29.88 -28.94 1.95
C GLU A 320 29.08 -27.75 2.48
N ALA A 321 28.94 -27.63 3.80
CA ALA A 321 28.28 -26.47 4.41
C ALA A 321 29.08 -25.18 4.13
N ILE A 322 30.41 -25.23 4.27
CA ILE A 322 31.29 -24.09 3.97
C ILE A 322 31.16 -23.67 2.50
N ASP A 323 31.21 -24.64 1.59
CA ASP A 323 31.07 -24.41 0.14
C ASP A 323 29.67 -23.86 -0.20
N MET A 324 28.62 -24.36 0.46
CA MET A 324 27.26 -23.85 0.30
C MET A 324 27.18 -22.37 0.69
N PHE A 325 27.73 -21.99 1.86
CA PHE A 325 27.78 -20.59 2.30
C PHE A 325 28.52 -19.69 1.31
N MET A 326 29.68 -20.14 0.82
CA MET A 326 30.44 -19.40 -0.20
C MET A 326 29.67 -19.28 -1.52
N SER A 327 29.00 -20.35 -1.95
CA SER A 327 28.22 -20.36 -3.19
C SER A 327 26.99 -19.42 -3.11
N THR A 328 26.38 -19.28 -1.94
CA THR A 328 25.24 -18.39 -1.72
C THR A 328 25.62 -16.93 -1.97
N GLY A 329 26.82 -16.51 -1.53
CA GLY A 329 27.33 -15.17 -1.84
C GLY A 329 27.42 -14.90 -3.36
N ASN A 330 27.91 -15.88 -4.12
CA ASN A 330 27.97 -15.78 -5.58
C ASN A 330 26.58 -15.76 -6.23
N GLN A 331 25.64 -16.56 -5.74
CA GLN A 331 24.25 -16.55 -6.20
C GLN A 331 23.59 -15.19 -5.96
N MET A 332 23.81 -14.57 -4.80
CA MET A 332 23.29 -13.24 -4.50
C MET A 332 23.85 -12.17 -5.47
N LEU A 333 25.14 -12.23 -5.80
CA LEU A 333 25.73 -11.33 -6.80
C LEU A 333 25.15 -11.55 -8.20
N ASN A 334 24.89 -12.79 -8.59
CA ASN A 334 24.23 -13.09 -9.86
C ASN A 334 22.80 -12.54 -9.90
N ARG A 335 22.06 -12.62 -8.78
CA ARG A 335 20.74 -12.01 -8.63
C ARG A 335 20.82 -10.49 -8.81
N VAL A 336 21.78 -9.82 -8.20
CA VAL A 336 21.98 -8.36 -8.37
C VAL A 336 22.19 -8.01 -9.85
N LYS A 337 23.06 -8.74 -10.57
CA LYS A 337 23.29 -8.52 -12.01
C LYS A 337 22.02 -8.71 -12.84
N ALA A 338 21.24 -9.76 -12.54
CA ALA A 338 19.97 -10.01 -13.21
C ALA A 338 18.97 -8.86 -12.97
N THR A 339 18.84 -8.40 -11.73
CA THR A 339 17.98 -7.26 -11.39
C THR A 339 18.39 -5.99 -12.14
N LEU A 340 19.68 -5.66 -12.20
CA LEU A 340 20.15 -4.48 -12.96
C LEU A 340 19.80 -4.57 -14.45
N ASN A 341 19.95 -5.76 -15.05
CA ASN A 341 19.54 -5.97 -16.44
C ASN A 341 18.03 -5.80 -16.62
N THR A 342 17.21 -6.31 -15.70
CA THR A 342 15.75 -6.13 -15.74
C THR A 342 15.35 -4.66 -15.68
N LEU A 343 15.95 -3.87 -14.78
CA LEU A 343 15.68 -2.43 -14.65
C LEU A 343 15.94 -1.69 -15.97
N ALA A 344 17.06 -1.98 -16.64
CA ALA A 344 17.39 -1.37 -17.93
C ALA A 344 16.49 -1.85 -19.07
N MET A 345 16.21 -3.16 -19.12
CA MET A 345 15.51 -3.80 -20.24
C MET A 345 14.02 -3.52 -20.28
N GLU A 346 13.39 -3.41 -19.10
CA GLU A 346 11.93 -3.34 -18.98
C GLU A 346 11.49 -2.00 -18.37
N ASP A 347 11.86 -1.72 -17.12
CA ASP A 347 11.29 -0.59 -16.37
C ASP A 347 11.65 0.76 -16.99
N ILE A 348 12.95 1.03 -17.19
CA ILE A 348 13.42 2.29 -17.76
C ILE A 348 13.02 2.41 -19.24
N TYR A 349 13.07 1.30 -19.96
CA TYR A 349 12.67 1.24 -21.36
C TYR A 349 11.22 1.67 -21.56
N TYR A 350 10.27 1.09 -20.81
CA TYR A 350 8.86 1.46 -20.94
C TYR A 350 8.54 2.83 -20.35
N ALA A 351 9.30 3.28 -19.34
CA ALA A 351 9.17 4.64 -18.82
C ALA A 351 9.46 5.71 -19.89
N ILE A 352 10.28 5.40 -20.90
CA ILE A 352 10.62 6.32 -21.99
C ILE A 352 9.78 6.04 -23.25
N LEU A 353 9.61 4.78 -23.63
CA LEU A 353 8.90 4.41 -24.87
C LEU A 353 7.41 4.79 -24.82
N THR A 354 6.71 4.40 -23.76
CA THR A 354 5.24 4.54 -23.68
C THR A 354 4.78 6.00 -23.75
N PRO A 355 5.39 6.96 -23.02
CA PRO A 355 5.05 8.38 -23.18
C PRO A 355 5.36 8.94 -24.56
N SER A 356 6.38 8.41 -25.25
CA SER A 356 6.72 8.82 -26.61
C SER A 356 5.64 8.38 -27.61
N GLN A 357 5.16 7.15 -27.48
CA GLN A 357 4.04 6.66 -28.30
C GLN A 357 2.76 7.46 -27.99
N ALA A 358 2.49 7.78 -26.73
CA ALA A 358 1.36 8.62 -26.35
C ALA A 358 1.46 10.05 -26.90
N ALA A 359 2.66 10.65 -26.96
CA ALA A 359 2.87 11.94 -27.61
C ALA A 359 2.46 11.89 -29.09
N LEU A 360 2.83 10.82 -29.80
CA LEU A 360 2.44 10.62 -31.20
C LEU A 360 0.93 10.42 -31.36
N MET A 361 0.29 9.70 -30.44
CA MET A 361 -1.17 9.55 -30.41
C MET A 361 -1.91 10.88 -30.28
N MET A 362 -1.33 11.88 -29.60
CA MET A 362 -1.89 13.23 -29.53
C MET A 362 -1.92 13.95 -30.90
N LYS A 363 -1.14 13.47 -31.88
CA LYS A 363 -1.15 13.92 -33.28
C LYS A 363 -1.90 12.93 -34.19
N ASP A 364 -2.82 12.16 -33.61
CA ASP A 364 -3.67 11.17 -34.29
C ASP A 364 -2.89 10.05 -35.01
N ILE A 365 -1.67 9.76 -34.55
CA ILE A 365 -0.83 8.67 -35.06
C ILE A 365 -1.00 7.45 -34.15
N PRO A 366 -1.37 6.28 -34.67
CA PRO A 366 -1.48 5.07 -33.84
C PRO A 366 -0.13 4.75 -33.19
N PRO A 367 -0.10 4.13 -32.00
CA PRO A 367 1.14 3.84 -31.28
C PRO A 367 2.07 3.00 -32.16
N PRO A 368 3.23 3.55 -32.59
CA PRO A 368 4.11 2.87 -33.53
C PRO A 368 4.96 1.79 -32.86
N SER A 369 5.65 0.96 -33.63
CA SER A 369 6.58 0.00 -33.05
C SER A 369 7.75 0.69 -32.33
N PRO A 370 8.45 0.01 -31.40
CA PRO A 370 9.61 0.60 -30.74
C PRO A 370 10.70 1.08 -31.70
N ARG A 371 10.86 0.45 -32.86
CA ARG A 371 11.86 0.85 -33.86
C ARG A 371 11.45 2.13 -34.59
N GLU A 372 10.15 2.30 -34.85
CA GLU A 372 9.60 3.44 -35.58
C GLU A 372 9.39 4.65 -34.69
N THR A 373 9.11 4.45 -33.40
CA THR A 373 8.84 5.52 -32.43
C THR A 373 9.88 6.65 -32.47
N PRO A 374 11.21 6.41 -32.36
CA PRO A 374 12.19 7.49 -32.41
C PRO A 374 12.26 8.20 -33.77
N ILE A 375 11.91 7.51 -34.88
CA ILE A 375 11.90 8.11 -36.23
C ILE A 375 10.75 9.10 -36.32
N LEU A 376 9.54 8.67 -35.94
CA LEU A 376 8.35 9.52 -35.95
C LEU A 376 8.47 10.69 -34.97
N MET A 377 9.01 10.46 -33.77
CA MET A 377 9.29 11.54 -32.81
C MET A 377 10.22 12.61 -33.41
N GLN A 378 11.22 12.19 -34.20
CA GLN A 378 12.14 13.11 -34.87
C GLN A 378 11.45 13.87 -36.00
N ASP A 379 10.75 13.18 -36.89
CA ASP A 379 10.17 13.80 -38.08
C ASP A 379 9.03 14.75 -37.72
N ILE A 380 8.21 14.40 -36.73
CA ILE A 380 7.06 15.21 -36.33
C ILE A 380 7.50 16.29 -35.34
N PHE A 381 7.99 15.92 -34.16
CA PHE A 381 8.19 16.90 -33.09
C PHE A 381 9.48 17.69 -33.21
N VAL A 382 10.53 17.16 -33.84
CA VAL A 382 11.80 17.90 -34.00
C VAL A 382 11.81 18.68 -35.32
N LYS A 383 11.52 18.03 -36.45
CA LYS A 383 11.66 18.65 -37.78
C LYS A 383 10.45 19.48 -38.18
N LYS A 384 9.25 18.89 -38.14
CA LYS A 384 8.01 19.52 -38.63
C LYS A 384 7.48 20.58 -37.65
N GLU A 385 7.18 20.17 -36.42
CA GLU A 385 6.56 21.04 -35.41
C GLU A 385 7.59 21.86 -34.62
N LYS A 386 8.86 21.41 -34.57
CA LYS A 386 9.95 22.06 -33.82
C LYS A 386 9.64 22.25 -32.32
N MET A 387 8.89 21.32 -31.74
CA MET A 387 8.44 21.32 -30.35
C MET A 387 9.31 20.42 -29.44
N LEU A 388 10.29 19.71 -29.99
CA LEU A 388 11.17 18.82 -29.23
C LEU A 388 12.61 18.91 -29.74
N GLU A 389 13.58 18.83 -28.83
CA GLU A 389 15.01 18.84 -29.15
C GLU A 389 15.55 17.43 -29.47
N GLU A 390 16.52 17.35 -30.38
CA GLU A 390 17.07 16.06 -30.86
C GLU A 390 17.68 15.20 -29.76
N LYS A 391 18.25 15.82 -28.70
CA LYS A 391 18.83 15.10 -27.56
C LYS A 391 17.84 14.17 -26.86
N TRP A 392 16.55 14.51 -26.85
CA TRP A 392 15.51 13.70 -26.22
C TRP A 392 15.22 12.46 -27.07
N VAL A 393 15.13 12.61 -28.39
CA VAL A 393 15.00 11.48 -29.31
C VAL A 393 16.21 10.54 -29.22
N LYS A 394 17.40 11.09 -29.00
CA LYS A 394 18.61 10.29 -28.78
C LYS A 394 18.49 9.42 -27.51
N ILE A 395 18.00 9.95 -26.39
CA ILE A 395 17.77 9.16 -25.16
C ILE A 395 16.83 7.98 -25.45
N LEU A 396 15.70 8.22 -26.12
CA LEU A 396 14.77 7.15 -26.53
C LEU A 396 15.48 6.07 -27.39
N ARG A 397 16.25 6.50 -28.40
CA ARG A 397 16.97 5.60 -29.30
C ARG A 397 18.02 4.76 -28.57
N ASP A 398 18.78 5.39 -27.67
CA ASP A 398 19.83 4.72 -26.90
C ASP A 398 19.23 3.66 -25.97
N GLN A 399 18.08 3.93 -25.34
CA GLN A 399 17.39 2.96 -24.48
C GLN A 399 16.83 1.76 -25.26
N ILE A 400 16.24 2.00 -26.44
CA ILE A 400 15.80 0.91 -27.33
C ILE A 400 16.99 0.04 -27.74
N LYS A 401 18.16 0.64 -27.98
CA LYS A 401 19.38 -0.10 -28.30
C LYS A 401 19.85 -0.94 -27.11
N VAL A 402 19.91 -0.35 -25.92
CA VAL A 402 20.31 -1.06 -24.69
C VAL A 402 19.44 -2.30 -24.47
N ARG A 403 18.11 -2.17 -24.59
CA ARG A 403 17.19 -3.30 -24.47
C ARG A 403 17.53 -4.43 -25.44
N LYS A 404 17.70 -4.11 -26.73
CA LYS A 404 18.05 -5.11 -27.75
C LYS A 404 19.43 -5.74 -27.50
N ASP A 405 20.40 -4.96 -27.05
CA ASP A 405 21.73 -5.46 -26.77
C ASP A 405 21.71 -6.47 -25.60
N ILE A 406 20.87 -6.22 -24.59
CA ILE A 406 20.65 -7.17 -23.48
C ILE A 406 19.88 -8.41 -23.97
N GLU A 407 18.81 -8.23 -24.74
CA GLU A 407 17.95 -9.31 -25.26
C GLU A 407 18.73 -10.28 -26.17
N HIS A 408 19.61 -9.75 -27.03
CA HIS A 408 20.46 -10.56 -27.91
C HIS A 408 21.74 -11.07 -27.23
N GLY A 409 21.93 -10.76 -25.94
CA GLY A 409 23.11 -11.19 -25.18
C GLY A 409 24.42 -10.54 -25.60
N THR A 410 24.40 -9.50 -26.46
CA THR A 410 25.59 -8.72 -26.82
C THR A 410 26.07 -7.88 -25.63
N LYS A 411 25.13 -7.46 -24.75
CA LYS A 411 25.42 -6.88 -23.44
C LYS A 411 25.03 -7.84 -22.32
N LYS A 412 26.03 -8.48 -21.70
CA LYS A 412 25.82 -9.48 -20.64
C LYS A 412 25.45 -8.89 -19.27
N ALA A 413 25.92 -7.68 -18.96
CA ALA A 413 25.67 -7.04 -17.69
C ALA A 413 25.59 -5.53 -17.81
N THR A 414 24.62 -4.94 -17.12
CA THR A 414 24.49 -3.50 -16.92
C THR A 414 25.02 -3.14 -15.53
N SER A 415 25.90 -2.16 -15.47
CA SER A 415 26.47 -1.70 -14.20
C SER A 415 25.53 -0.75 -13.46
N GLY A 416 25.68 -0.65 -12.14
CA GLY A 416 24.90 0.31 -11.34
C GLY A 416 25.09 1.76 -11.81
N LYS A 417 26.31 2.15 -12.20
CA LYS A 417 26.60 3.48 -12.74
C LYS A 417 25.85 3.77 -14.04
N GLU A 418 25.71 2.77 -14.91
CA GLU A 418 24.91 2.91 -16.12
C GLU A 418 23.43 3.06 -15.78
N ILE A 419 22.90 2.26 -14.83
CA ILE A 419 21.51 2.40 -14.37
C ILE A 419 21.24 3.79 -13.81
N ASP A 420 22.11 4.33 -12.96
CA ASP A 420 21.95 5.67 -12.39
C ASP A 420 21.87 6.75 -13.49
N GLN A 421 22.71 6.63 -14.52
CA GLN A 421 22.65 7.53 -15.68
C GLN A 421 21.35 7.36 -16.46
N MET A 422 20.93 6.12 -16.71
CA MET A 422 19.69 5.81 -17.44
C MET A 422 18.45 6.34 -16.71
N VAL A 423 18.41 6.23 -15.38
CA VAL A 423 17.34 6.78 -14.55
C VAL A 423 17.33 8.31 -14.65
N THR A 424 18.50 8.96 -14.54
CA THR A 424 18.63 10.42 -14.67
C THR A 424 18.13 10.90 -16.04
N ASP A 425 18.53 10.21 -17.11
CA ASP A 425 18.08 10.50 -18.47
C ASP A 425 16.57 10.32 -18.62
N ALA A 426 16.00 9.25 -18.05
CA ALA A 426 14.57 8.97 -18.06
C ALA A 426 13.76 10.03 -17.31
N THR A 427 14.22 10.47 -16.15
CA THR A 427 13.57 11.53 -15.37
C THR A 427 13.53 12.84 -16.16
N ASN A 428 14.66 13.26 -16.71
CA ASN A 428 14.76 14.47 -17.52
C ASN A 428 13.91 14.37 -18.80
N TYR A 429 13.90 13.20 -19.43
CA TYR A 429 13.09 12.91 -20.62
C TYR A 429 11.60 13.04 -20.32
N LEU A 430 11.12 12.42 -19.23
CA LEU A 430 9.72 12.47 -18.82
C LEU A 430 9.26 13.89 -18.53
N GLU A 431 10.06 14.69 -17.82
CA GLU A 431 9.74 16.09 -17.56
C GLU A 431 9.58 16.86 -18.89
N ARG A 432 10.47 16.62 -19.86
CA ARG A 432 10.40 17.29 -21.14
C ARG A 432 9.21 16.85 -21.99
N VAL A 433 8.94 15.55 -22.04
CA VAL A 433 7.78 14.99 -22.75
C VAL A 433 6.49 15.49 -22.10
N GLY A 434 6.42 15.62 -20.79
CA GLY A 434 5.30 16.27 -20.11
C GLY A 434 5.06 17.70 -20.61
N LYS A 435 6.12 18.51 -20.77
CA LYS A 435 6.02 19.85 -21.38
C LYS A 435 5.55 19.78 -22.84
N LEU A 436 6.02 18.80 -23.62
CA LEU A 436 5.56 18.57 -24.99
C LEU A 436 4.05 18.29 -25.04
N PHE A 437 3.51 17.49 -24.11
CA PHE A 437 2.07 17.22 -24.04
C PHE A 437 1.27 18.50 -23.85
N SER A 438 1.66 19.35 -22.89
CA SER A 438 0.99 20.65 -22.68
C SER A 438 1.05 21.53 -23.92
N GLN A 439 2.18 21.56 -24.62
CA GLN A 439 2.33 22.33 -25.86
C GLN A 439 1.41 21.80 -26.99
N ILE A 440 1.25 20.46 -27.11
CA ILE A 440 0.35 19.86 -28.10
C ILE A 440 -1.11 20.14 -27.75
N GLU A 441 -1.49 20.03 -26.48
CA GLU A 441 -2.84 20.37 -26.01
C GLU A 441 -3.20 21.81 -26.31
N GLU A 442 -2.29 22.75 -26.00
CA GLU A 442 -2.47 24.16 -26.32
C GLU A 442 -2.67 24.35 -27.84
N GLN A 443 -1.82 23.76 -28.68
CA GLN A 443 -1.94 23.86 -30.14
C GLN A 443 -3.28 23.30 -30.65
N ARG A 444 -3.76 22.18 -30.09
CA ARG A 444 -5.03 21.56 -30.49
C ARG A 444 -6.25 22.39 -30.05
N GLU A 445 -6.24 22.90 -28.82
CA GLU A 445 -7.30 23.80 -28.31
C GLU A 445 -7.41 25.05 -29.19
N LYS A 446 -6.25 25.58 -29.59
CA LYS A 446 -6.07 26.71 -30.50
C LYS A 446 -6.64 26.45 -31.90
N GLU A 447 -6.26 25.35 -32.54
CA GLU A 447 -6.80 24.94 -33.85
C GLU A 447 -8.32 24.71 -33.82
N SER A 448 -8.85 24.14 -32.74
CA SER A 448 -10.28 23.89 -32.59
C SER A 448 -11.11 25.17 -32.63
N VAL A 449 -10.65 26.26 -32.02
CA VAL A 449 -11.41 27.53 -32.00
C VAL A 449 -11.40 28.22 -33.34
N ALA A 450 -10.26 28.22 -34.05
CA ALA A 450 -10.20 28.72 -35.42
C ALA A 450 -11.21 28.00 -36.32
N ARG A 451 -11.25 26.66 -36.28
CA ARG A 451 -12.23 25.87 -37.05
C ARG A 451 -13.68 26.16 -36.66
N SER A 452 -13.97 26.35 -35.37
CA SER A 452 -15.32 26.72 -34.91
C SER A 452 -15.76 28.08 -35.46
N TYR A 453 -14.85 29.06 -35.51
CA TYR A 453 -15.16 30.35 -36.12
C TYR A 453 -15.37 30.25 -37.63
N ASP A 454 -14.50 29.53 -38.36
CA ASP A 454 -14.64 29.37 -39.80
C ASP A 454 -16.00 28.74 -40.18
N HIS A 455 -16.42 27.73 -39.41
CA HIS A 455 -17.73 27.10 -39.58
C HIS A 455 -18.88 28.09 -39.32
N LEU A 456 -18.85 28.77 -38.18
CA LEU A 456 -19.86 29.77 -37.82
C LEU A 456 -19.91 30.92 -38.83
N ALA A 457 -18.76 31.41 -39.29
CA ALA A 457 -18.65 32.46 -40.29
C ALA A 457 -19.28 32.01 -41.61
N SER A 458 -19.02 30.77 -42.06
CA SER A 458 -19.68 30.19 -43.24
C SER A 458 -21.20 30.20 -43.08
N MET A 459 -21.73 29.74 -41.95
CA MET A 459 -23.18 29.70 -41.71
C MET A 459 -23.81 31.10 -41.68
N VAL A 460 -23.10 32.08 -41.12
CA VAL A 460 -23.53 33.49 -41.12
C VAL A 460 -23.52 34.06 -42.53
N ARG A 461 -22.50 33.75 -43.35
CA ARG A 461 -22.47 34.14 -44.77
C ARG A 461 -23.64 33.53 -45.54
N ASP A 462 -23.96 32.26 -45.32
CA ASP A 462 -25.11 31.59 -45.95
C ASP A 462 -26.44 32.26 -45.55
N ALA A 463 -26.57 32.63 -44.27
CA ALA A 463 -27.72 33.38 -43.80
C ALA A 463 -27.82 34.75 -44.48
N LEU A 464 -26.73 35.51 -44.56
CA LEU A 464 -26.67 36.81 -45.24
C LEU A 464 -26.97 36.69 -46.74
N HIS A 465 -26.47 35.64 -47.39
CA HIS A 465 -26.77 35.35 -48.80
C HIS A 465 -28.26 35.10 -49.00
N SER A 466 -28.92 34.37 -48.09
CA SER A 466 -30.37 34.21 -48.14
C SER A 466 -31.09 35.57 -48.12
N GLU A 467 -30.53 36.58 -47.44
CA GLU A 467 -31.06 37.95 -47.37
C GLU A 467 -30.70 38.82 -48.58
N GLY A 468 -30.06 38.25 -49.60
CA GLY A 468 -29.64 38.96 -50.81
C GLY A 468 -28.32 39.72 -50.67
N ILE A 469 -27.49 39.36 -49.67
CA ILE A 469 -26.16 39.94 -49.46
C ILE A 469 -25.12 38.90 -49.89
N ASP A 470 -24.65 39.01 -51.13
CA ASP A 470 -23.80 37.98 -51.76
C ASP A 470 -22.31 38.12 -51.43
N HIS A 471 -21.84 39.36 -51.18
CA HIS A 471 -20.44 39.63 -50.85
C HIS A 471 -20.31 40.06 -49.39
N VAL A 472 -19.63 39.23 -48.59
CA VAL A 472 -19.45 39.44 -47.15
C VAL A 472 -17.96 39.33 -46.80
N PRO A 473 -17.24 40.45 -46.73
CA PRO A 473 -15.87 40.51 -46.22
C PRO A 473 -15.78 40.07 -44.76
N ASP A 474 -14.64 39.48 -44.37
CA ASP A 474 -14.42 38.91 -43.03
C ASP A 474 -14.45 39.96 -41.92
N ASP A 475 -13.92 41.15 -42.18
CA ASP A 475 -13.93 42.30 -41.29
C ASP A 475 -15.32 42.94 -41.15
N ALA A 476 -16.16 42.80 -42.17
CA ALA A 476 -17.52 43.36 -42.22
C ALA A 476 -18.61 42.39 -41.74
N ILE A 477 -18.30 41.11 -41.51
CA ILE A 477 -19.30 40.06 -41.23
C ILE A 477 -20.21 40.38 -40.04
N VAL A 478 -19.65 40.95 -38.95
CA VAL A 478 -20.41 41.33 -37.76
C VAL A 478 -21.35 42.49 -38.05
N GLN A 479 -20.88 43.50 -38.77
CA GLN A 479 -21.67 44.68 -39.11
C GLN A 479 -22.85 44.30 -40.02
N LEU A 480 -22.58 43.55 -41.09
CA LEU A 480 -23.62 43.09 -42.03
C LEU A 480 -24.65 42.20 -41.35
N PHE A 481 -24.22 41.35 -40.41
CA PHE A 481 -25.12 40.53 -39.59
C PHE A 481 -26.03 41.38 -38.69
N GLU A 482 -25.49 42.40 -38.02
CA GLU A 482 -26.28 43.34 -37.21
C GLU A 482 -27.35 44.06 -38.04
N GLU A 483 -26.97 44.58 -39.22
CA GLU A 483 -27.86 45.29 -40.13
C GLU A 483 -28.95 44.39 -40.73
N ALA A 484 -28.60 43.19 -41.16
CA ALA A 484 -29.53 42.29 -41.84
C ALA A 484 -30.49 41.57 -40.88
N PHE A 485 -30.04 41.21 -39.68
CA PHE A 485 -30.81 40.36 -38.77
C PHE A 485 -31.27 41.06 -37.49
N VAL A 486 -30.42 41.87 -36.86
CA VAL A 486 -30.77 42.49 -35.57
C VAL A 486 -31.61 43.74 -35.79
N HIS A 487 -31.18 44.68 -36.64
CA HIS A 487 -31.92 45.91 -36.92
C HIS A 487 -33.30 45.65 -37.55
N LYS A 488 -33.42 44.58 -38.34
CA LYS A 488 -34.70 44.14 -38.92
C LYS A 488 -35.56 43.28 -37.97
N GLY A 489 -35.16 43.13 -36.70
CA GLY A 489 -35.90 42.40 -35.67
C GLY A 489 -36.00 40.88 -35.88
N LYS A 490 -35.16 40.31 -36.74
CA LYS A 490 -35.16 38.88 -37.10
C LYS A 490 -34.39 38.03 -36.08
N MET A 491 -33.45 38.65 -35.38
CA MET A 491 -32.61 38.04 -34.34
C MET A 491 -32.41 38.99 -33.16
N GLN A 492 -32.07 38.42 -32.00
CA GLN A 492 -31.85 39.18 -30.76
C GLN A 492 -30.46 39.84 -30.75
N PRO A 493 -30.28 41.05 -30.18
CA PRO A 493 -28.98 41.73 -30.12
C PRO A 493 -27.84 40.91 -29.48
N LYS A 494 -28.17 40.01 -28.54
CA LYS A 494 -27.21 39.10 -27.91
C LYS A 494 -26.49 38.18 -28.91
N GLN A 495 -27.11 37.88 -30.05
CA GLN A 495 -26.57 37.00 -31.09
C GLN A 495 -25.45 37.70 -31.88
N ALA A 496 -25.60 38.98 -32.21
CA ALA A 496 -24.53 39.77 -32.81
C ALA A 496 -23.36 39.99 -31.84
N ARG A 497 -23.66 40.21 -30.55
CA ARG A 497 -22.63 40.27 -29.51
C ARG A 497 -21.84 38.96 -29.41
N ALA A 498 -22.52 37.81 -29.50
CA ALA A 498 -21.87 36.51 -29.53
C ALA A 498 -20.95 36.37 -30.75
N LEU A 499 -21.38 36.77 -31.95
CA LEU A 499 -20.54 36.73 -33.16
C LEU A 499 -19.28 37.58 -32.99
N ARG A 500 -19.43 38.80 -32.44
CA ARG A 500 -18.32 39.72 -32.16
C ARG A 500 -17.36 39.17 -31.11
N ASP A 501 -17.87 38.58 -30.05
CA ASP A 501 -17.06 37.97 -28.99
C ASP A 501 -16.26 36.77 -29.55
N VAL A 502 -16.85 35.95 -30.41
CA VAL A 502 -16.15 34.83 -31.06
C VAL A 502 -15.09 35.33 -32.05
N GLN A 503 -15.41 36.31 -32.90
CA GLN A 503 -14.43 36.92 -33.81
C GLN A 503 -13.25 37.53 -33.04
N LYS A 504 -13.52 38.23 -31.94
CA LYS A 504 -12.48 38.78 -31.07
C LYS A 504 -11.65 37.68 -30.43
N ALA A 505 -12.26 36.59 -29.97
CA ALA A 505 -11.52 35.46 -29.39
C ALA A 505 -10.54 34.82 -30.40
N VAL A 506 -10.87 34.80 -31.69
CA VAL A 506 -9.95 34.35 -32.75
C VAL A 506 -8.79 35.33 -32.96
N ALA A 507 -9.05 36.64 -32.97
CA ALA A 507 -8.00 37.65 -33.09
C ALA A 507 -7.07 37.71 -31.86
N ASP A 508 -7.64 37.61 -30.65
CA ASP A 508 -6.90 37.52 -29.40
C ASP A 508 -6.10 36.19 -29.33
N TYR A 509 -6.58 35.15 -30.00
CA TYR A 509 -5.85 33.90 -30.21
C TYR A 509 -4.61 34.08 -31.10
N GLU A 510 -4.73 34.72 -32.26
CA GLU A 510 -3.59 34.98 -33.16
C GLU A 510 -2.50 35.85 -32.51
N SER A 511 -2.91 36.73 -31.58
CA SER A 511 -2.00 37.57 -30.81
C SER A 511 -1.50 36.96 -29.49
N GLY A 512 -1.90 35.72 -29.17
CA GLY A 512 -1.43 34.97 -27.99
C GLY A 512 -1.97 35.46 -26.64
N LYS A 513 -3.08 36.20 -26.61
CA LYS A 513 -3.65 36.85 -25.41
C LYS A 513 -4.82 36.09 -24.78
N LEU A 514 -5.16 34.92 -25.30
CA LEU A 514 -6.38 34.20 -24.91
C LEU A 514 -6.20 33.33 -23.66
N THR A 515 -7.19 33.33 -22.76
CA THR A 515 -7.23 32.44 -21.58
C THR A 515 -8.18 31.25 -21.79
N LYS A 516 -7.97 30.13 -21.06
CA LYS A 516 -8.87 28.95 -21.14
C LYS A 516 -10.35 29.29 -20.83
N PRO A 517 -10.69 30.11 -19.83
CA PRO A 517 -12.08 30.56 -19.62
C PRO A 517 -12.68 31.33 -20.81
N ASP A 518 -11.89 32.17 -21.47
CA ASP A 518 -12.34 32.93 -22.65
C ASP A 518 -12.62 32.00 -23.83
N LEU A 519 -11.80 30.96 -23.99
CA LEU A 519 -11.94 29.91 -25.02
C LEU A 519 -13.27 29.14 -24.87
N GLU A 520 -13.57 28.67 -23.66
CA GLU A 520 -14.81 27.91 -23.40
C GLU A 520 -16.06 28.79 -23.52
N LYS A 521 -15.96 30.06 -23.12
CA LYS A 521 -17.01 31.04 -23.34
C LYS A 521 -17.26 31.25 -24.84
N ALA A 522 -16.21 31.42 -25.64
CA ALA A 522 -16.32 31.59 -27.09
C ALA A 522 -16.97 30.37 -27.77
N LYS A 523 -16.57 29.14 -27.41
CA LYS A 523 -17.21 27.92 -27.93
C LYS A 523 -18.70 27.84 -27.60
N LYS A 524 -19.08 28.15 -26.36
CA LYS A 524 -20.48 28.16 -25.94
C LYS A 524 -21.29 29.22 -26.69
N GLN A 525 -20.72 30.40 -26.90
CA GLN A 525 -21.34 31.47 -27.68
C GLN A 525 -21.48 31.10 -29.16
N ALA A 526 -20.46 30.47 -29.75
CA ALA A 526 -20.50 29.98 -31.12
C ALA A 526 -21.62 28.95 -31.31
N ALA A 527 -21.69 27.90 -30.48
CA ALA A 527 -22.73 26.88 -30.57
C ALA A 527 -24.15 27.44 -30.37
N GLN A 528 -24.32 28.43 -29.48
CA GLN A 528 -25.61 29.11 -29.31
C GLN A 528 -26.00 29.93 -30.54
N LEU A 529 -25.03 30.59 -31.17
CA LEU A 529 -25.27 31.37 -32.37
C LEU A 529 -25.58 30.47 -33.57
N GLU A 530 -24.82 29.38 -33.77
CA GLU A 530 -25.06 28.37 -34.80
C GLU A 530 -26.51 27.89 -34.75
N LYS A 531 -26.99 27.48 -33.56
CA LYS A 531 -28.39 27.08 -33.37
C LYS A 531 -29.37 28.17 -33.80
N GLY A 532 -29.12 29.42 -33.41
CA GLY A 532 -29.97 30.55 -33.78
C GLY A 532 -29.97 30.85 -35.29
N VAL A 533 -28.84 30.69 -35.96
CA VAL A 533 -28.72 30.86 -37.42
C VAL A 533 -29.45 29.73 -38.16
N VAL A 534 -29.29 28.47 -37.71
CA VAL A 534 -30.02 27.32 -38.27
C VAL A 534 -31.51 27.49 -38.11
N GLU A 535 -31.99 27.83 -36.91
CA GLU A 535 -33.43 28.06 -36.65
C GLU A 535 -34.00 29.18 -37.53
N TYR A 536 -33.20 30.21 -37.83
CA TYR A 536 -33.62 31.27 -38.74
C TYR A 536 -33.74 30.78 -40.19
N LEU A 537 -32.68 30.12 -40.71
CA LEU A 537 -32.65 29.58 -42.06
C LEU A 537 -33.80 28.58 -42.29
N GLN A 538 -34.05 27.70 -41.30
CA GLN A 538 -35.16 26.75 -41.34
C GLN A 538 -36.53 27.44 -41.35
N ARG A 539 -36.75 28.43 -40.46
CA ARG A 539 -38.02 29.18 -40.42
C ARG A 539 -38.28 29.94 -41.72
N LYS A 540 -37.24 30.54 -42.28
CA LYS A 540 -37.33 31.27 -43.56
C LYS A 540 -37.70 30.32 -44.69
N ARG A 541 -36.97 29.21 -44.83
CA ARG A 541 -37.23 28.19 -45.86
C ARG A 541 -38.62 27.56 -45.70
N ALA A 542 -39.06 27.30 -44.47
CA ALA A 542 -40.42 26.81 -44.20
C ALA A 542 -41.49 27.84 -44.61
N GLY A 543 -41.27 29.13 -44.34
CA GLY A 543 -42.17 30.20 -44.75
C GLY A 543 -42.23 30.41 -46.27
N GLU A 544 -41.10 30.27 -46.96
CA GLU A 544 -41.04 30.26 -48.43
C GLU A 544 -41.80 29.06 -49.00
N LEU A 545 -41.57 27.87 -48.44
CA LEU A 545 -42.24 26.64 -48.88
C LEU A 545 -43.75 26.72 -48.67
N GLU A 546 -44.22 27.28 -47.56
CA GLU A 546 -45.66 27.45 -47.31
C GLU A 546 -46.29 28.41 -48.33
N ARG A 547 -45.59 29.46 -48.76
CA ARG A 547 -46.07 30.38 -49.81
C ARG A 547 -46.10 29.74 -51.20
N ALA A 548 -45.33 28.67 -51.40
CA ALA A 548 -45.27 27.93 -52.65
C ALA A 548 -46.26 26.75 -52.73
N LYS A 549 -46.97 26.48 -51.63
CA LYS A 549 -48.02 25.46 -51.57
C LYS A 549 -49.36 26.02 -52.03
N ILE A 550 -50.07 25.22 -52.80
CA ILE A 550 -51.49 25.37 -53.08
C ILE A 550 -52.19 24.19 -52.42
N LYS A 551 -53.08 24.46 -51.47
CA LYS A 551 -53.87 23.42 -50.82
C LYS A 551 -55.14 23.21 -51.63
N VAL A 552 -55.45 21.97 -51.95
CA VAL A 552 -56.64 21.63 -52.74
C VAL A 552 -57.53 20.66 -51.98
N ARG A 553 -58.85 20.81 -52.14
CA ARG A 553 -59.85 19.87 -51.63
C ARG A 553 -60.64 19.34 -52.81
N HIS A 554 -60.78 18.02 -52.91
CA HIS A 554 -61.59 17.36 -53.95
C HIS A 554 -62.40 16.23 -53.31
N GLY A 555 -63.73 16.37 -53.33
CA GLY A 555 -64.61 15.52 -52.52
C GLY A 555 -64.26 15.58 -51.03
N ASP A 556 -63.97 14.42 -50.44
CA ASP A 556 -63.55 14.26 -49.03
C ASP A 556 -62.02 14.20 -48.84
N ARG A 557 -61.22 14.40 -49.91
CA ARG A 557 -59.76 14.30 -49.87
C ARG A 557 -59.09 15.67 -49.93
N TYR A 558 -57.92 15.77 -49.31
CA TYR A 558 -57.09 16.97 -49.28
C TYR A 558 -55.78 16.69 -50.00
N GLY A 559 -55.45 17.48 -51.03
CA GLY A 559 -54.19 17.40 -51.77
C GLY A 559 -53.34 18.65 -51.58
N GLU A 560 -52.08 18.57 -51.99
CA GLU A 560 -51.15 19.70 -52.00
C GLU A 560 -50.41 19.78 -53.34
N VAL A 561 -50.29 20.99 -53.88
CA VAL A 561 -49.44 21.28 -55.04
C VAL A 561 -48.31 22.19 -54.62
N LEU A 562 -47.08 21.71 -54.72
CA LEU A 562 -45.85 22.42 -54.41
C LEU A 562 -45.23 22.97 -55.70
N LEU A 563 -45.21 24.30 -55.86
CA LEU A 563 -44.57 24.93 -57.01
C LEU A 563 -43.08 25.21 -56.72
N LEU A 564 -42.21 24.47 -57.40
CA LEU A 564 -40.76 24.51 -57.23
C LEU A 564 -40.09 24.97 -58.53
N GLY A 565 -40.27 26.25 -58.87
CA GLY A 565 -39.74 26.84 -60.10
C GLY A 565 -40.43 26.29 -61.35
N GLU A 566 -39.68 25.64 -62.24
CA GLU A 566 -40.21 25.04 -63.48
C GLU A 566 -40.87 23.66 -63.28
N THR A 567 -40.90 23.15 -62.04
CA THR A 567 -41.50 21.86 -61.72
C THR A 567 -42.49 22.00 -60.58
N ALA A 568 -43.66 21.38 -60.71
CA ALA A 568 -44.64 21.27 -59.65
C ALA A 568 -44.75 19.82 -59.19
N PHE A 569 -44.83 19.62 -57.89
CA PHE A 569 -45.15 18.32 -57.31
C PHE A 569 -46.58 18.34 -56.79
N ILE A 570 -47.32 17.29 -57.07
CA ILE A 570 -48.75 17.15 -56.83
C ILE A 570 -48.93 15.94 -55.92
N ILE A 571 -49.34 16.19 -54.68
CA ILE A 571 -49.73 15.18 -53.71
C ILE A 571 -51.25 15.06 -53.81
N HIS A 572 -51.72 13.93 -54.34
CA HIS A 572 -53.14 13.75 -54.65
C HIS A 572 -54.02 13.64 -53.40
N ASP A 573 -53.48 13.04 -52.34
CA ASP A 573 -54.14 12.88 -51.05
C ASP A 573 -53.10 12.88 -49.92
N LEU A 574 -53.22 13.82 -48.98
CA LEU A 574 -52.38 13.94 -47.80
C LEU A 574 -52.47 12.72 -46.87
N ALA A 575 -53.56 11.95 -46.92
CA ALA A 575 -53.72 10.71 -46.18
C ALA A 575 -52.97 9.53 -46.83
N ALA A 576 -52.68 9.60 -48.14
CA ALA A 576 -52.00 8.57 -48.91
C ALA A 576 -50.68 9.09 -49.49
N LYS A 577 -49.63 9.07 -48.65
CA LYS A 577 -48.31 9.67 -48.93
C LYS A 577 -47.59 9.19 -50.19
N ASP A 578 -48.03 8.10 -50.80
CA ASP A 578 -47.36 7.46 -51.95
C ASP A 578 -47.93 7.92 -53.31
N GLN A 579 -48.99 8.74 -53.32
CA GLN A 579 -49.60 9.25 -54.55
C GLN A 579 -49.05 10.63 -54.92
N ILE A 580 -47.81 10.64 -55.42
CA ILE A 580 -47.10 11.84 -55.84
C ILE A 580 -46.98 11.85 -57.36
N SER A 581 -47.24 13.00 -57.98
CA SER A 581 -46.97 13.24 -59.40
C SER A 581 -46.13 14.50 -59.56
N LYS A 582 -45.37 14.60 -60.64
CA LYS A 582 -44.63 15.80 -61.04
C LYS A 582 -45.11 16.30 -62.39
N ALA A 583 -45.17 17.61 -62.56
CA ALA A 583 -45.56 18.27 -63.79
C ALA A 583 -44.60 19.43 -64.08
N SER A 584 -44.35 19.72 -65.36
CA SER A 584 -43.60 20.92 -65.75
C SER A 584 -44.48 22.16 -65.64
N VAL A 585 -43.94 23.26 -65.13
CA VAL A 585 -44.61 24.57 -65.04
C VAL A 585 -44.04 25.47 -66.12
N LYS A 586 -44.87 25.89 -67.08
CA LYS A 586 -44.54 26.90 -68.11
C LYS A 586 -45.68 27.91 -68.21
N ASP A 587 -45.34 29.20 -68.23
CA ASP A 587 -46.30 30.31 -68.32
C ASP A 587 -47.47 30.22 -67.33
N ASP A 588 -47.19 29.80 -66.08
CA ASP A 588 -48.18 29.55 -65.03
C ASP A 588 -49.25 28.51 -65.41
N THR A 589 -48.84 27.48 -66.16
CA THR A 589 -49.67 26.31 -66.50
C THR A 589 -48.96 25.00 -66.18
N LEU A 590 -49.70 24.03 -65.66
CA LEU A 590 -49.20 22.67 -65.43
C LEU A 590 -49.27 21.85 -66.72
N GLY A 591 -48.15 21.22 -67.07
CA GLY A 591 -48.11 20.16 -68.08
C GLY A 591 -48.72 18.85 -67.56
N GLU A 592 -48.70 17.82 -68.39
CA GLU A 592 -49.25 16.50 -68.01
C GLU A 592 -48.51 15.89 -66.81
N PRO A 593 -49.22 15.50 -65.73
CA PRO A 593 -48.61 14.88 -64.57
C PRO A 593 -48.00 13.51 -64.90
N LYS A 594 -46.78 13.29 -64.44
CA LYS A 594 -46.11 11.98 -64.47
C LYS A 594 -45.93 11.49 -63.04
N THR A 595 -46.01 10.17 -62.81
CA THR A 595 -45.74 9.60 -61.48
C THR A 595 -44.37 10.03 -60.97
N ALA A 596 -44.30 10.43 -59.71
CA ALA A 596 -43.08 10.80 -59.02
C ALA A 596 -42.97 10.03 -57.71
N THR A 597 -41.75 9.88 -57.20
CA THR A 597 -41.50 9.23 -55.90
C THR A 597 -41.32 10.27 -54.79
N LEU A 598 -41.43 9.81 -53.55
CA LEU A 598 -41.10 10.63 -52.39
C LEU A 598 -39.64 11.10 -52.45
N ASP A 599 -38.71 10.22 -52.88
CA ASP A 599 -37.29 10.57 -53.05
C ASP A 599 -37.09 11.71 -54.06
N GLU A 600 -37.84 11.72 -55.17
CA GLU A 600 -37.77 12.80 -56.17
C GLU A 600 -38.29 14.12 -55.61
N LEU A 601 -39.34 14.08 -54.78
CA LEU A 601 -39.86 15.25 -54.08
C LEU A 601 -38.85 15.77 -53.04
N GLU A 602 -38.25 14.90 -52.24
CA GLU A 602 -37.23 15.27 -51.26
C GLU A 602 -35.99 15.89 -51.91
N GLN A 603 -35.53 15.32 -53.03
CA GLN A 603 -34.43 15.90 -53.83
C GLN A 603 -34.80 17.29 -54.36
N ALA A 604 -36.01 17.46 -54.90
CA ALA A 604 -36.46 18.76 -55.40
C ALA A 604 -36.60 19.80 -54.28
N LEU A 605 -37.14 19.42 -53.12
CA LEU A 605 -37.24 20.29 -51.94
C LEU A 605 -35.86 20.72 -51.44
N ALA A 606 -34.82 19.90 -51.60
CA ALA A 606 -33.46 20.20 -51.21
C ALA A 606 -32.78 21.25 -52.11
N THR A 607 -33.11 21.31 -53.41
CA THR A 607 -32.36 22.10 -54.40
C THR A 607 -33.14 23.22 -55.09
N ALA A 608 -34.47 23.23 -55.00
CA ALA A 608 -35.28 24.15 -55.80
C ALA A 608 -35.27 25.60 -55.29
N LYS A 609 -35.29 26.55 -56.23
CA LYS A 609 -35.58 27.97 -55.96
C LYS A 609 -37.09 28.12 -55.75
N ILE A 610 -37.48 28.49 -54.53
CA ILE A 610 -38.89 28.66 -54.17
C ILE A 610 -39.36 30.05 -54.60
N PRO A 611 -40.44 30.17 -55.38
CA PRO A 611 -40.93 31.48 -55.82
C PRO A 611 -41.42 32.32 -54.63
N PRO A 612 -41.20 33.65 -54.64
CA PRO A 612 -41.53 34.52 -53.51
C PRO A 612 -43.05 34.66 -53.26
N ARG A 613 -43.86 34.47 -54.30
CA ARG A 613 -45.32 34.41 -54.27
C ARG A 613 -45.83 33.48 -55.36
N THR A 614 -46.77 32.62 -55.02
CA THR A 614 -47.53 31.81 -55.97
C THR A 614 -48.80 32.53 -56.37
N PHE A 615 -49.06 32.64 -57.67
CA PHE A 615 -50.31 33.16 -58.22
C PHE A 615 -51.04 32.04 -58.95
N ILE A 616 -52.35 31.93 -58.74
CA ILE A 616 -53.19 31.00 -59.49
C ILE A 616 -53.89 31.80 -60.59
N LYS A 617 -53.46 31.60 -61.83
CA LYS A 617 -54.14 32.13 -63.01
C LYS A 617 -55.27 31.17 -63.43
N GLU A 618 -56.22 31.65 -64.20
CA GLU A 618 -57.35 30.86 -64.72
C GLU A 618 -56.89 29.57 -65.43
N SER A 619 -55.80 29.66 -66.20
CA SER A 619 -55.19 28.52 -66.89
C SER A 619 -54.64 27.45 -65.94
N MET A 620 -54.07 27.85 -64.80
CA MET A 620 -53.62 26.96 -63.72
C MET A 620 -54.81 26.27 -63.06
N PHE A 621 -55.87 27.04 -62.78
CA PHE A 621 -57.09 26.53 -62.15
C PHE A 621 -57.78 25.47 -63.01
N GLU A 622 -57.90 25.70 -64.32
CA GLU A 622 -58.48 24.74 -65.27
C GLU A 622 -57.65 23.45 -65.39
N GLN A 623 -56.33 23.52 -65.26
CA GLN A 623 -55.49 22.32 -65.21
C GLN A 623 -55.65 21.57 -63.88
N LEU A 624 -55.78 22.28 -62.75
CA LEU A 624 -56.06 21.64 -61.47
C LEU A 624 -57.42 20.92 -61.47
N LYS A 625 -58.45 21.46 -62.14
CA LYS A 625 -59.73 20.76 -62.38
C LYS A 625 -59.58 19.47 -63.20
N LYS A 626 -58.69 19.46 -64.19
CA LYS A 626 -58.42 18.24 -64.98
C LYS A 626 -57.71 17.17 -64.15
N ILE A 627 -56.88 17.58 -63.19
CA ILE A 627 -56.07 16.67 -62.37
C ILE A 627 -56.87 16.14 -61.17
N PHE A 628 -57.59 17.01 -60.46
CA PHE A 628 -58.31 16.70 -59.22
C PHE A 628 -59.83 16.54 -59.40
N GLY A 629 -60.37 16.85 -60.57
CA GLY A 629 -61.81 16.77 -60.88
C GLY A 629 -62.51 18.14 -60.92
N PRO A 630 -63.72 18.21 -61.49
CA PRO A 630 -64.42 19.47 -61.75
C PRO A 630 -64.85 20.23 -60.48
N GLU A 631 -64.97 19.53 -59.35
CA GLU A 631 -65.40 20.05 -58.04
C GLU A 631 -64.22 20.45 -57.12
N VAL A 632 -63.03 20.72 -57.68
CA VAL A 632 -61.85 21.07 -56.87
C VAL A 632 -61.99 22.47 -56.25
N GLU A 633 -61.81 22.55 -54.93
CA GLU A 633 -61.71 23.80 -54.18
C GLU A 633 -60.24 24.10 -53.88
N ILE A 634 -59.86 25.38 -53.90
CA ILE A 634 -58.49 25.81 -53.62
C ILE A 634 -58.44 26.73 -52.41
N TRP A 635 -57.46 26.47 -51.55
CA TRP A 635 -57.11 27.30 -50.43
C TRP A 635 -55.66 27.80 -50.58
N LEU A 636 -55.49 29.12 -50.54
CA LEU A 636 -54.21 29.83 -50.66
C LEU A 636 -53.70 30.32 -49.30
#